data_AF-A0AAN6KPJ8-F1
#
_entry.id   AF-A0AAN6KPJ8-F1
#
_cell.length_a   1.000
_cell.length_b   1.000
_cell.length_c   1.000
_cell.angle_alpha   90.00
_cell.angle_beta   90.00
_cell.angle_gamma   90.00
#
_symmetry.space_group_name_H-M   'P 1'
#
loop_
_entity.id
_entity.type
_entity.pdbx_description
1 polymer ?
#
loop_
_entity_poly.entity_id
_entity_poly.type
_entity_poly.pdbx_seq_one_letter_code
_entity_poly.pdbx_strand_id
1 'polypeptide(L)'
;MIDGVVSRLTDAGVLDNTFIFYTTDNGYHIGQHRLQPGKQCAFEEDINIPLAVRGPGIPEGFASDIVTSHTDLAPTIMRLAGAALRDDFDGTAIPLTALELQEAVETRQEHVNVEMWGIIMSEGKYGSVLYPNHTYKALRLIGQDYSFLYTVWCSGEHELYDLVADPYETQNLLAHDPTNHSTFTMPSIDLPGSQIPTDFPSTTFPTAHAPNNATHPTPLTHLHPRLDTLLMLLKTCKARACTHPWEALHPAGNVRNLHEALRAEYDDFYERQQQRVEFSRCEKGYIRESEGPEGVVAWRGVEEVGVRGGGRWEDLV
;
A
#
# COMPACT_ATOMS: atom_id res chain seq x y z
N MET A 1 0.61 18.45 -27.60
CA MET A 1 1.56 19.11 -26.68
C MET A 1 2.74 18.20 -26.34
N ILE A 2 2.51 16.96 -25.87
CA ILE A 2 3.57 15.97 -25.60
C ILE A 2 4.41 15.67 -26.85
N ASP A 3 3.76 15.36 -27.97
CA ASP A 3 4.40 15.12 -29.27
C ASP A 3 5.37 16.25 -29.69
N GLY A 4 4.99 17.50 -29.43
CA GLY A 4 5.83 18.66 -29.73
C GLY A 4 7.05 18.82 -28.81
N VAL A 5 7.07 18.21 -27.63
CA VAL A 5 8.27 18.14 -26.78
C VAL A 5 9.20 17.06 -27.32
N VAL A 6 8.66 15.87 -27.60
CA VAL A 6 9.42 14.73 -28.15
C VAL A 6 10.06 15.10 -29.49
N SER A 7 9.29 15.70 -30.40
CA SER A 7 9.79 16.14 -31.71
C SER A 7 10.97 17.11 -31.60
N ARG A 8 10.93 18.07 -30.66
CA ARG A 8 12.04 19.00 -30.45
C ARG A 8 13.30 18.32 -29.92
N LEU A 9 13.15 17.32 -29.04
CA LEU A 9 14.28 16.52 -28.57
C LEU A 9 14.88 15.67 -29.71
N THR A 10 14.04 15.16 -30.61
CA THR A 10 14.46 14.45 -31.84
C THR A 10 15.23 15.38 -32.77
N ASP A 11 14.68 16.56 -33.08
CA ASP A 11 15.31 17.55 -33.97
C ASP A 11 16.66 18.04 -33.43
N ALA A 12 16.79 18.13 -32.10
CA ALA A 12 18.03 18.47 -31.42
C ALA A 12 19.03 17.30 -31.35
N GLY A 13 18.63 16.08 -31.73
CA GLY A 13 19.50 14.89 -31.70
C GLY A 13 19.84 14.38 -30.31
N VAL A 14 19.06 14.74 -29.28
CA VAL A 14 19.33 14.39 -27.87
C VAL A 14 18.32 13.40 -27.27
N LEU A 15 17.29 13.04 -28.04
CA LEU A 15 16.19 12.18 -27.58
C LEU A 15 16.65 10.81 -27.04
N ASP A 16 17.65 10.20 -27.67
CA ASP A 16 18.16 8.87 -27.27
C ASP A 16 18.97 8.90 -25.98
N ASN A 17 19.40 10.08 -25.54
CA ASN A 17 20.10 10.32 -24.27
C ASN A 17 19.24 11.11 -23.27
N THR A 18 17.92 11.06 -23.42
CA THR A 18 16.97 11.79 -22.56
C THR A 18 15.99 10.82 -21.92
N PHE A 19 15.91 10.88 -20.58
CA PHE A 19 14.81 10.26 -19.84
C PHE A 19 13.59 11.19 -19.84
N ILE A 20 12.42 10.63 -20.14
CA ILE A 20 11.13 11.31 -20.11
C ILE A 20 10.25 10.55 -19.13
N PHE A 21 9.80 11.25 -18.08
CA PHE A 21 8.80 10.77 -17.14
C PHE A 21 7.49 11.52 -17.41
N TYR A 22 6.42 10.77 -17.64
CA TYR A 22 5.07 11.30 -17.78
C TYR A 22 4.22 10.80 -16.62
N THR A 23 3.69 11.74 -15.83
CA THR A 23 2.86 11.44 -14.66
C THR A 23 2.00 12.67 -14.30
N THR A 24 1.21 12.56 -13.24
CA THR A 24 0.39 13.63 -12.66
C THR A 24 0.68 13.78 -11.17
N ASP A 25 0.29 14.88 -10.55
CA ASP A 25 0.41 15.08 -9.10
C ASP A 25 -0.62 14.24 -8.33
N ASN A 26 -1.82 14.10 -8.89
CA ASN A 26 -2.93 13.33 -8.34
C ASN A 26 -3.89 12.90 -9.46
N GLY A 27 -4.83 12.03 -9.11
CA GLY A 27 -6.00 11.66 -9.90
C GLY A 27 -7.17 12.63 -9.72
N TYR A 28 -8.36 12.28 -10.19
CA TYR A 28 -9.53 13.15 -10.12
C TYR A 28 -10.85 12.38 -10.32
N HIS A 29 -11.70 12.33 -9.30
CA HIS A 29 -13.07 11.85 -9.42
C HIS A 29 -14.01 12.96 -9.93
N ILE A 30 -15.08 12.56 -10.62
CA ILE A 30 -16.07 13.47 -11.27
C ILE A 30 -17.52 13.11 -10.97
N GLY A 31 -17.77 12.26 -9.97
CA GLY A 31 -19.10 11.73 -9.64
C GLY A 31 -19.08 10.33 -9.03
N GLN A 32 -17.94 9.64 -9.12
CA GLN A 32 -17.67 8.38 -8.43
C GLN A 32 -17.92 8.54 -6.93
N HIS A 33 -18.37 7.46 -6.28
CA HIS A 33 -18.80 7.44 -4.87
C HIS A 33 -19.89 8.47 -4.53
N ARG A 34 -20.60 9.01 -5.55
CA ARG A 34 -21.55 10.13 -5.43
C ARG A 34 -20.91 11.40 -4.86
N LEU A 35 -19.60 11.53 -4.99
CA LEU A 35 -18.85 12.72 -4.61
C LEU A 35 -18.97 13.80 -5.69
N GLN A 36 -18.89 15.05 -5.25
CA GLN A 36 -18.67 16.16 -6.19
C GLN A 36 -17.25 16.04 -6.77
N PRO A 37 -16.97 16.60 -7.96
CA PRO A 37 -15.63 16.53 -8.53
C PRO A 37 -14.53 17.02 -7.57
N GLY A 38 -13.41 16.30 -7.53
CA GLY A 38 -12.34 16.53 -6.55
C GLY A 38 -11.18 15.54 -6.69
N LYS A 39 -10.22 15.64 -5.77
CA LYS A 39 -8.93 14.91 -5.80
C LYS A 39 -8.32 14.71 -4.41
N GLN A 40 -9.20 14.40 -3.47
CA GLN A 40 -8.99 14.66 -2.04
C GLN A 40 -9.42 13.48 -1.18
N CYS A 41 -9.74 12.36 -1.79
CA CYS A 41 -10.08 11.11 -1.13
C CYS A 41 -8.99 10.08 -1.43
N ALA A 42 -8.99 8.97 -0.68
CA ALA A 42 -8.01 7.90 -0.85
C ALA A 42 -8.39 6.86 -1.93
N PHE A 43 -9.53 7.05 -2.61
CA PHE A 43 -10.03 6.15 -3.66
C PHE A 43 -9.09 6.09 -4.86
N GLU A 44 -9.16 4.99 -5.60
CA GLU A 44 -8.29 4.72 -6.76
C GLU A 44 -8.33 5.85 -7.79
N GLU A 45 -9.48 6.49 -8.02
CA GLU A 45 -9.58 7.62 -8.95
C GLU A 45 -8.69 8.80 -8.59
N ASP A 46 -8.37 8.99 -7.31
CA ASP A 46 -7.60 10.12 -6.78
C ASP A 46 -6.12 9.77 -6.59
N ILE A 47 -5.80 8.51 -6.27
CA ILE A 47 -4.43 8.10 -5.89
C ILE A 47 -3.71 7.26 -6.93
N ASN A 48 -4.42 6.49 -7.77
CA ASN A 48 -3.82 5.62 -8.76
C ASN A 48 -3.62 6.38 -10.08
N ILE A 49 -2.40 6.87 -10.26
CA ILE A 49 -2.07 7.82 -11.32
C ILE A 49 -1.21 7.18 -12.42
N PRO A 50 -1.26 7.69 -13.66
CA PRO A 50 -0.38 7.22 -14.71
C PRO A 50 1.09 7.52 -14.39
N LEU A 51 1.96 6.55 -14.64
CA LEU A 51 3.40 6.74 -14.75
C LEU A 51 3.91 6.02 -16.00
N ALA A 52 4.45 6.79 -16.95
CA ALA A 52 5.13 6.25 -18.12
C ALA A 52 6.55 6.80 -18.20
N VAL A 53 7.52 5.92 -18.43
CA VAL A 53 8.93 6.30 -18.48
C VAL A 53 9.54 5.83 -19.81
N ARG A 54 10.28 6.72 -20.47
CA ARG A 54 11.08 6.44 -21.66
C ARG A 54 12.51 6.90 -21.42
N GLY A 55 13.50 6.17 -21.88
CA GLY A 55 14.88 6.63 -21.89
C GLY A 55 15.90 5.54 -22.19
N PRO A 56 17.20 5.86 -22.14
CA PRO A 56 18.27 4.88 -22.29
C PRO A 56 18.07 3.66 -21.38
N GLY A 57 18.10 2.46 -21.96
CA GLY A 57 18.04 1.19 -21.20
C GLY A 57 16.66 0.80 -20.66
N ILE A 58 15.62 1.62 -20.88
CA ILE A 58 14.25 1.30 -20.49
C ILE A 58 13.61 0.42 -21.57
N PRO A 59 13.01 -0.73 -21.22
CA PRO A 59 12.39 -1.62 -22.20
C PRO A 59 11.16 -0.99 -22.88
N GLU A 60 11.06 -1.14 -24.19
CA GLU A 60 9.92 -0.64 -24.98
C GLU A 60 8.70 -1.54 -24.83
N GLY A 61 7.51 -0.94 -24.72
CA GLY A 61 6.24 -1.67 -24.66
C GLY A 61 6.06 -2.54 -23.41
N PHE A 62 6.87 -2.29 -22.37
CA PHE A 62 6.82 -3.04 -21.11
C PHE A 62 5.85 -2.40 -20.12
N ALA A 63 5.08 -3.23 -19.41
CA ALA A 63 4.19 -2.84 -18.33
C ALA A 63 4.51 -3.66 -17.08
N SER A 64 4.32 -3.07 -15.90
CA SER A 64 4.60 -3.70 -14.61
C SER A 64 3.59 -3.25 -13.58
N ASP A 65 3.20 -4.16 -12.70
CA ASP A 65 2.26 -3.92 -11.59
C ASP A 65 2.99 -3.72 -10.25
N ILE A 66 4.31 -3.46 -10.27
CA ILE A 66 5.07 -3.17 -9.06
C ILE A 66 4.56 -1.90 -8.39
N VAL A 67 4.56 -1.90 -7.06
CA VAL A 67 4.10 -0.73 -6.29
C VAL A 67 5.16 0.38 -6.34
N THR A 68 4.72 1.58 -6.69
CA THR A 68 5.53 2.80 -6.67
C THR A 68 4.72 3.97 -6.11
N SER A 69 5.41 5.02 -5.68
CA SER A 69 4.79 6.26 -5.21
C SER A 69 5.60 7.48 -5.67
N HIS A 70 5.05 8.70 -5.56
CA HIS A 70 5.81 9.93 -5.89
C HIS A 70 7.11 10.07 -5.09
N THR A 71 7.17 9.52 -3.88
CA THR A 71 8.40 9.56 -3.06
C THR A 71 9.56 8.82 -3.71
N ASP A 72 9.29 7.91 -4.64
CA ASP A 72 10.29 7.14 -5.38
C ASP A 72 10.91 7.93 -6.54
N LEU A 73 10.30 9.02 -7.00
CA LEU A 73 10.80 9.80 -8.14
C LEU A 73 12.15 10.46 -7.83
N ALA A 74 12.30 11.05 -6.63
CA ALA A 74 13.54 11.70 -6.22
C ALA A 74 14.76 10.75 -6.20
N PRO A 75 14.72 9.58 -5.50
CA PRO A 75 15.81 8.62 -5.56
C PRO A 75 16.02 8.04 -6.95
N THR A 76 14.97 7.91 -7.78
CA THR A 76 15.11 7.47 -9.18
C THR A 76 15.93 8.45 -10.00
N ILE A 77 15.59 9.74 -9.95
CA ILE A 77 16.30 10.79 -10.69
C ILE A 77 17.75 10.89 -10.22
N MET A 78 18.00 10.82 -8.91
CA MET A 78 19.35 10.82 -8.34
C MET A 78 20.19 9.64 -8.86
N ARG A 79 19.60 8.43 -8.87
CA ARG A 79 20.24 7.21 -9.40
C ARG A 79 20.59 7.35 -10.87
N LEU A 80 19.67 7.86 -11.70
CA LEU A 80 19.89 8.10 -13.12
C LEU A 80 20.95 9.17 -13.38
N ALA A 81 21.06 10.18 -12.52
CA ALA A 81 22.10 11.20 -12.58
C ALA A 81 23.49 10.70 -12.11
N GLY A 82 23.60 9.46 -11.63
CA GLY A 82 24.83 8.91 -11.04
C GLY A 82 25.19 9.55 -9.70
N ALA A 83 24.24 10.21 -9.05
CA ALA A 83 24.43 10.81 -7.74
C ALA A 83 24.27 9.77 -6.62
N ALA A 84 24.94 10.01 -5.48
CA ALA A 84 24.76 9.17 -4.31
C ALA A 84 23.32 9.26 -3.78
N LEU A 85 22.71 8.12 -3.49
CA LEU A 85 21.42 8.08 -2.80
C LEU A 85 21.60 8.49 -1.35
N ARG A 86 20.65 9.27 -0.84
CA ARG A 86 20.60 9.65 0.56
C ARG A 86 19.85 8.58 1.34
N ASP A 87 20.32 8.29 2.54
CA ASP A 87 19.69 7.35 3.47
C ASP A 87 18.40 7.90 4.09
N ASP A 88 18.18 9.22 4.01
CA ASP A 88 17.00 9.91 4.53
C ASP A 88 15.84 10.05 3.52
N PHE A 89 15.90 9.36 2.38
CA PHE A 89 14.76 9.29 1.46
C PHE A 89 13.68 8.35 1.97
N ASP A 90 12.44 8.84 1.97
CA ASP A 90 11.25 8.05 2.33
C ASP A 90 10.80 7.08 1.21
N GLY A 91 11.28 7.30 -0.02
CA GLY A 91 11.06 6.42 -1.16
C GLY A 91 12.32 5.66 -1.58
N THR A 92 12.17 4.71 -2.50
CA THR A 92 13.28 3.95 -3.09
C THR A 92 13.24 4.03 -4.61
N ALA A 93 14.40 4.08 -5.25
CA ALA A 93 14.48 4.27 -6.70
C ALA A 93 13.67 3.19 -7.45
N ILE A 94 12.84 3.64 -8.39
CA ILE A 94 11.98 2.79 -9.21
C ILE A 94 12.87 1.87 -10.07
N PRO A 95 12.61 0.56 -10.08
CA PRO A 95 13.16 -0.39 -11.05
C PRO A 95 12.85 0.04 -12.50
N LEU A 96 13.87 0.23 -13.35
CA LEU A 96 13.66 0.75 -14.71
C LEU A 96 14.16 -0.18 -15.82
N THR A 97 14.97 -1.18 -15.49
CA THR A 97 15.43 -2.17 -16.46
C THR A 97 14.56 -3.43 -16.39
N ALA A 98 14.53 -4.23 -17.46
CA ALA A 98 13.75 -5.47 -17.49
C ALA A 98 14.14 -6.45 -16.36
N LEU A 99 15.43 -6.56 -16.04
CA LEU A 99 15.91 -7.42 -14.94
C LEU A 99 15.45 -6.88 -13.59
N GLU A 100 15.65 -5.59 -13.32
CA GLU A 100 15.21 -4.97 -12.06
C GLU A 100 13.69 -5.09 -11.88
N LEU A 101 12.92 -4.91 -12.94
CA LEU A 101 11.46 -5.03 -12.91
C LEU A 101 11.02 -6.47 -12.61
N GLN A 102 11.73 -7.47 -13.14
CA GLN A 102 11.46 -8.88 -12.84
C GLN A 102 11.77 -9.22 -11.37
N GLU A 103 12.88 -8.74 -10.83
CA GLU A 103 13.27 -8.93 -9.42
C GLU A 103 12.33 -8.18 -8.46
N ALA A 104 11.83 -7.02 -8.88
CA ALA A 104 10.95 -6.17 -8.08
C ALA A 104 9.59 -6.80 -7.79
N VAL A 105 9.13 -7.77 -8.59
CA VAL A 105 7.88 -8.50 -8.33
C VAL A 105 7.88 -9.15 -6.94
N GLU A 106 9.05 -9.62 -6.46
CA GLU A 106 9.18 -10.30 -5.16
C GLU A 106 9.77 -9.40 -4.07
N THR A 107 10.44 -8.31 -4.44
CA THR A 107 11.28 -7.53 -3.52
C THR A 107 10.78 -6.11 -3.28
N ARG A 108 9.89 -5.60 -4.13
CA ARG A 108 9.30 -4.26 -3.96
C ARG A 108 8.38 -4.28 -2.75
N GLN A 109 8.26 -3.12 -2.08
CA GLN A 109 7.25 -2.95 -1.05
C GLN A 109 5.84 -3.15 -1.60
N GLU A 110 4.90 -3.51 -0.73
CA GLU A 110 3.49 -3.75 -1.07
C GLU A 110 2.58 -2.58 -0.72
N HIS A 111 3.10 -1.52 -0.10
CA HIS A 111 2.29 -0.46 0.46
C HIS A 111 2.58 0.91 -0.15
N VAL A 112 1.56 1.76 -0.12
CA VAL A 112 1.66 3.20 -0.34
C VAL A 112 0.93 3.89 0.80
N ASN A 113 1.60 4.87 1.43
CA ASN A 113 0.99 5.77 2.40
C ASN A 113 0.31 6.93 1.68
N VAL A 114 -0.93 7.24 2.03
CA VAL A 114 -1.71 8.35 1.48
C VAL A 114 -2.26 9.18 2.63
N GLU A 115 -2.06 10.50 2.58
CA GLU A 115 -2.40 11.38 3.68
C GLU A 115 -3.08 12.65 3.18
N MET A 116 -4.07 13.14 3.93
CA MET A 116 -4.73 14.41 3.66
C MET A 116 -4.97 15.15 4.98
N TRP A 117 -4.89 16.48 4.92
CA TRP A 117 -5.20 17.33 6.08
C TRP A 117 -6.13 18.48 5.71
N GLY A 118 -7.09 18.70 6.59
CA GLY A 118 -7.77 19.96 6.81
C GLY A 118 -9.10 20.13 6.11
N ILE A 119 -9.32 21.35 5.63
CA ILE A 119 -10.59 21.75 5.03
C ILE A 119 -10.49 21.61 3.52
N ILE A 120 -11.47 20.93 2.97
CA ILE A 120 -11.58 20.69 1.55
C ILE A 120 -12.79 21.39 0.98
N MET A 121 -12.67 21.90 -0.23
CA MET A 121 -13.78 22.44 -1.00
C MET A 121 -13.99 21.57 -2.24
N SER A 122 -15.22 21.19 -2.53
CA SER A 122 -15.51 20.53 -3.81
C SER A 122 -15.07 21.39 -4.98
N GLU A 123 -14.58 20.75 -6.04
CA GLU A 123 -14.07 21.41 -7.24
C GLU A 123 -15.12 21.46 -8.37
N GLY A 124 -14.77 22.17 -9.45
CA GLY A 124 -15.60 22.31 -10.62
C GLY A 124 -16.67 23.40 -10.53
N LYS A 125 -17.51 23.49 -11.58
CA LYS A 125 -18.48 24.59 -11.77
C LYS A 125 -19.50 24.73 -10.63
N TYR A 126 -19.80 23.63 -9.95
CA TYR A 126 -20.74 23.58 -8.82
C TYR A 126 -20.05 23.30 -7.49
N GLY A 127 -18.71 23.34 -7.47
CA GLY A 127 -17.86 23.16 -6.30
C GLY A 127 -17.99 24.34 -5.35
N SER A 128 -18.75 24.16 -4.27
CA SER A 128 -18.97 25.20 -3.25
C SER A 128 -19.23 24.62 -1.86
N VAL A 129 -19.07 23.30 -1.71
CA VAL A 129 -19.28 22.59 -0.44
C VAL A 129 -17.94 22.51 0.27
N LEU A 130 -17.90 22.98 1.51
CA LEU A 130 -16.74 22.88 2.38
C LEU A 130 -16.90 21.67 3.31
N TYR A 131 -15.85 20.85 3.37
CA TYR A 131 -15.71 19.69 4.25
C TYR A 131 -14.61 20.00 5.28
N PRO A 132 -14.97 20.47 6.50
CA PRO A 132 -14.00 21.01 7.44
C PRO A 132 -13.16 19.96 8.19
N ASN A 133 -13.60 18.70 8.19
CA ASN A 133 -13.00 17.58 8.92
C ASN A 133 -12.53 16.50 7.94
N HIS A 134 -11.75 16.88 6.93
CA HIS A 134 -11.32 15.97 5.85
C HIS A 134 -9.86 15.53 6.01
N THR A 135 -9.42 15.41 7.27
CA THR A 135 -8.11 14.86 7.60
C THR A 135 -8.22 13.34 7.72
N TYR A 136 -7.34 12.61 7.03
CA TYR A 136 -7.25 11.16 7.12
C TYR A 136 -5.82 10.66 6.93
N LYS A 137 -5.59 9.43 7.38
CA LYS A 137 -4.45 8.59 7.01
C LYS A 137 -4.98 7.37 6.30
N ALA A 138 -4.37 6.99 5.19
CA ALA A 138 -4.77 5.84 4.41
C ALA A 138 -3.56 4.98 4.02
N LEU A 139 -3.79 3.68 4.03
CA LEU A 139 -2.89 2.63 3.61
C LEU A 139 -3.47 1.99 2.36
N ARG A 140 -2.78 2.13 1.24
CA ARG A 140 -3.03 1.32 0.06
C ARG A 140 -2.05 0.15 0.07
N LEU A 141 -2.57 -1.07 0.03
CA LEU A 141 -1.78 -2.29 0.13
C LEU A 141 -2.07 -3.23 -1.05
N ILE A 142 -1.05 -3.62 -1.80
CA ILE A 142 -1.12 -4.41 -3.03
C ILE A 142 -0.12 -5.56 -2.91
N GLY A 143 -0.65 -6.77 -2.72
CA GLY A 143 0.11 -8.01 -2.80
C GLY A 143 -0.20 -8.78 -4.08
N GLN A 144 0.31 -10.02 -4.17
CA GLN A 144 0.09 -10.88 -5.33
C GLN A 144 -1.39 -11.26 -5.52
N ASP A 145 -2.12 -11.40 -4.42
CA ASP A 145 -3.47 -11.97 -4.36
C ASP A 145 -4.40 -11.19 -3.40
N TYR A 146 -3.96 -10.02 -2.93
CA TYR A 146 -4.76 -9.08 -2.13
C TYR A 146 -4.52 -7.65 -2.54
N SER A 147 -5.56 -6.84 -2.35
CA SER A 147 -5.52 -5.42 -2.68
C SER A 147 -6.47 -4.70 -1.74
N PHE A 148 -5.94 -3.97 -0.76
CA PHE A 148 -6.74 -3.26 0.23
C PHE A 148 -6.54 -1.75 0.15
N LEU A 149 -7.61 -1.00 0.40
CA LEU A 149 -7.56 0.39 0.82
C LEU A 149 -8.11 0.47 2.24
N TYR A 150 -7.30 0.93 3.18
CA TYR A 150 -7.69 1.14 4.57
C TYR A 150 -7.49 2.60 4.96
N THR A 151 -8.54 3.25 5.44
CA THR A 151 -8.55 4.69 5.76
C THR A 151 -9.04 4.91 7.18
N VAL A 152 -8.36 5.79 7.92
CA VAL A 152 -8.76 6.28 9.24
C VAL A 152 -8.92 7.79 9.17
N TRP A 153 -10.15 8.24 9.44
CA TRP A 153 -10.52 9.65 9.43
C TRP A 153 -10.34 10.28 10.80
N CYS A 154 -10.12 11.60 10.82
CA CYS A 154 -10.05 12.36 12.07
C CYS A 154 -11.36 12.40 12.86
N SER A 155 -12.48 12.02 12.22
CA SER A 155 -13.78 11.79 12.88
C SER A 155 -13.79 10.52 13.74
N GLY A 156 -12.79 9.64 13.59
CA GLY A 156 -12.77 8.30 14.16
C GLY A 156 -13.41 7.24 13.25
N GLU A 157 -13.96 7.64 12.11
CA GLU A 157 -14.50 6.70 11.12
C GLU A 157 -13.37 5.91 10.46
N HIS A 158 -13.66 4.65 10.15
CA HIS A 158 -12.75 3.72 9.52
C HIS A 158 -13.40 3.14 8.28
N GLU A 159 -12.62 3.03 7.22
CA GLU A 159 -13.05 2.42 5.96
C GLU A 159 -12.04 1.37 5.54
N LEU A 160 -12.54 0.21 5.12
CA LEU A 160 -11.73 -0.87 4.57
C LEU A 160 -12.42 -1.41 3.32
N TYR A 161 -11.73 -1.38 2.21
CA TYR A 161 -12.18 -1.95 0.94
C TYR A 161 -11.22 -3.04 0.51
N ASP A 162 -11.77 -4.16 0.06
CA ASP A 162 -11.02 -5.16 -0.69
C ASP A 162 -11.26 -4.93 -2.18
N LEU A 163 -10.23 -4.45 -2.87
CA LEU A 163 -10.28 -4.11 -4.28
C LEU A 163 -10.18 -5.34 -5.18
N VAL A 164 -9.86 -6.53 -4.63
CA VAL A 164 -9.94 -7.78 -5.40
C VAL A 164 -11.40 -8.15 -5.64
N ALA A 165 -12.25 -8.11 -4.60
CA ALA A 165 -13.68 -8.41 -4.71
C ALA A 165 -14.54 -7.19 -5.07
N ASP A 166 -14.13 -5.99 -4.68
CA ASP A 166 -14.84 -4.72 -4.87
C ASP A 166 -13.92 -3.65 -5.50
N PRO A 167 -13.57 -3.80 -6.79
CA PRO A 167 -12.65 -2.89 -7.48
C PRO A 167 -13.19 -1.46 -7.68
N TYR A 168 -14.44 -1.20 -7.29
CA TYR A 168 -15.06 0.13 -7.35
C TYR A 168 -15.29 0.73 -5.96
N GLU A 169 -14.75 0.12 -4.90
CA GLU A 169 -14.70 0.65 -3.53
C GLU A 169 -16.08 1.13 -3.04
N THR A 170 -17.09 0.27 -3.23
CA THR A 170 -18.50 0.54 -2.91
C THR A 170 -19.00 -0.14 -1.64
N GLN A 171 -18.25 -1.11 -1.11
CA GLN A 171 -18.59 -1.93 0.06
C GLN A 171 -17.51 -1.79 1.13
N ASN A 172 -17.73 -0.85 2.05
CA ASN A 172 -16.87 -0.71 3.23
C ASN A 172 -17.10 -1.90 4.19
N LEU A 173 -16.06 -2.71 4.38
CA LEU A 173 -16.05 -3.89 5.24
C LEU A 173 -16.17 -3.56 6.75
N LEU A 174 -15.94 -2.30 7.13
CA LEU A 174 -16.07 -1.78 8.50
C LEU A 174 -17.34 -0.95 8.74
N ALA A 175 -18.27 -0.88 7.77
CA ALA A 175 -19.49 -0.08 7.88
C ALA A 175 -20.50 -0.59 8.94
N HIS A 176 -20.33 -1.81 9.44
CA HIS A 176 -21.17 -2.43 10.47
C HIS A 176 -20.28 -2.90 11.64
N ASP A 177 -20.85 -2.88 12.86
CA ASP A 177 -20.18 -3.20 14.13
C ASP A 177 -19.10 -4.30 13.98
N PRO A 178 -17.84 -4.06 14.42
CA PRO A 178 -16.72 -4.99 14.24
C PRO A 178 -16.91 -6.36 14.94
N THR A 179 -17.99 -6.53 15.70
CA THR A 179 -18.43 -7.82 16.25
C THR A 179 -19.19 -8.70 15.25
N ASN A 180 -19.52 -8.19 14.06
CA ASN A 180 -20.06 -9.02 12.98
C ASN A 180 -18.93 -9.83 12.34
N HIS A 181 -19.18 -11.12 12.16
CA HIS A 181 -18.31 -12.12 11.53
C HIS A 181 -18.10 -11.88 10.03
N SER A 182 -17.84 -10.65 9.61
CA SER A 182 -17.43 -10.33 8.25
C SER A 182 -16.07 -11.00 8.01
N THR A 183 -16.03 -11.87 7.02
CA THR A 183 -14.83 -12.59 6.63
C THR A 183 -14.42 -12.17 5.23
N PHE A 184 -13.11 -12.02 5.00
CA PHE A 184 -12.57 -11.82 3.66
C PHE A 184 -11.90 -13.10 3.15
N THR A 185 -11.87 -13.28 1.83
CA THR A 185 -11.25 -14.44 1.20
C THR A 185 -9.95 -14.03 0.51
N MET A 186 -8.83 -14.25 1.19
CA MET A 186 -7.52 -14.28 0.53
C MET A 186 -7.40 -15.62 -0.20
N PRO A 187 -6.96 -15.68 -1.46
CA PRO A 187 -6.54 -16.94 -2.08
C PRO A 187 -5.45 -17.61 -1.23
N SER A 188 -5.54 -18.92 -1.01
CA SER A 188 -4.48 -19.65 -0.29
C SER A 188 -3.26 -19.81 -1.20
N ILE A 189 -2.10 -19.31 -0.79
CA ILE A 189 -0.81 -19.63 -1.43
C ILE A 189 -0.20 -20.83 -0.70
N ASP A 190 -0.11 -21.98 -1.40
CA ASP A 190 0.84 -23.03 -1.04
C ASP A 190 2.26 -22.48 -1.29
N LEU A 191 3.00 -22.19 -0.22
CA LEU A 191 4.41 -21.79 -0.31
C LEU A 191 5.21 -22.92 -1.01
N PRO A 192 5.84 -22.69 -2.17
CA PRO A 192 6.56 -23.76 -2.85
C PRO A 192 7.83 -24.14 -2.08
N GLY A 193 7.89 -25.39 -1.64
CA GLY A 193 9.14 -26.00 -1.20
C GLY A 193 10.15 -26.05 -2.35
N SER A 194 11.29 -25.38 -2.17
CA SER A 194 12.59 -25.61 -2.81
C SER A 194 12.63 -26.69 -3.91
N GLN A 195 12.43 -26.33 -5.19
CA GLN A 195 13.01 -27.05 -6.33
C GLN A 195 13.35 -26.07 -7.49
N ILE A 196 14.62 -26.07 -7.89
CA ILE A 196 15.24 -25.46 -9.08
C ILE A 196 15.68 -26.64 -9.99
N PRO A 197 15.88 -26.56 -11.33
CA PRO A 197 15.25 -25.83 -12.45
C PRO A 197 14.84 -26.80 -13.61
N THR A 198 14.35 -26.30 -14.76
CA THR A 198 15.02 -26.37 -16.10
C THR A 198 14.03 -26.11 -17.27
N ASP A 199 14.47 -25.28 -18.23
CA ASP A 199 14.05 -25.15 -19.63
C ASP A 199 12.96 -24.12 -20.03
N PHE A 200 13.41 -23.06 -20.73
CA PHE A 200 12.68 -22.27 -21.74
C PHE A 200 12.89 -22.91 -23.13
N PRO A 201 12.09 -22.69 -24.20
CA PRO A 201 11.10 -21.60 -24.42
C PRO A 201 9.75 -22.03 -25.05
N SER A 202 8.70 -21.19 -24.94
CA SER A 202 7.92 -20.67 -26.08
C SER A 202 6.78 -19.76 -25.60
N THR A 203 6.44 -18.81 -26.46
CA THR A 203 5.46 -17.72 -26.28
C THR A 203 4.02 -18.25 -26.12
N THR A 204 3.52 -18.23 -24.89
CA THR A 204 2.11 -18.08 -24.55
C THR A 204 2.02 -17.51 -23.14
N PHE A 205 1.32 -16.39 -22.97
CA PHE A 205 1.00 -15.84 -21.65
C PHE A 205 0.26 -16.91 -20.83
N PRO A 206 0.57 -17.09 -19.52
CA PRO A 206 -0.19 -18.01 -18.70
C PRO A 206 -1.61 -17.45 -18.55
N THR A 207 -2.59 -18.14 -19.10
CA THR A 207 -3.96 -18.06 -18.62
C THR A 207 -3.97 -18.47 -17.15
N ALA A 208 -4.56 -17.63 -16.30
CA ALA A 208 -4.73 -17.86 -14.88
C ALA A 208 -5.11 -19.32 -14.60
N HIS A 209 -4.23 -20.04 -13.93
CA HIS A 209 -4.60 -21.32 -13.32
C HIS A 209 -5.61 -21.03 -12.23
N ALA A 210 -6.78 -21.68 -12.31
CA ALA A 210 -7.81 -21.60 -11.28
C ALA A 210 -7.22 -22.06 -9.93
N PRO A 211 -7.35 -21.28 -8.84
CA PRO A 211 -6.85 -21.70 -7.54
C PRO A 211 -7.65 -22.90 -7.03
N ASN A 212 -6.92 -23.89 -6.50
CA ASN A 212 -7.51 -25.04 -5.83
C ASN A 212 -8.29 -24.59 -4.57
N ASN A 213 -9.49 -25.14 -4.42
CA ASN A 213 -10.51 -24.80 -3.42
C ASN A 213 -10.15 -25.17 -1.97
N ALA A 214 -9.35 -24.35 -1.30
CA ALA A 214 -9.32 -24.30 0.17
C ALA A 214 -9.06 -22.87 0.67
N THR A 215 -9.91 -21.94 0.26
CA THR A 215 -9.93 -20.59 0.82
C THR A 215 -10.56 -20.61 2.21
N HIS A 216 -9.74 -20.59 3.25
CA HIS A 216 -10.24 -20.30 4.59
C HIS A 216 -10.46 -18.80 4.70
N PRO A 217 -11.69 -18.32 4.98
CA PRO A 217 -11.94 -16.91 5.12
C PRO A 217 -11.15 -16.38 6.31
N THR A 218 -10.30 -15.38 6.11
CA THR A 218 -9.60 -14.69 7.20
C THR A 218 -10.60 -13.75 7.89
N PRO A 219 -10.85 -13.91 9.19
CA PRO A 219 -11.69 -12.99 9.94
C PRO A 219 -11.13 -11.55 9.89
N LEU A 220 -12.01 -10.55 9.72
CA LEU A 220 -11.59 -9.14 9.80
C LEU A 220 -10.93 -8.80 11.14
N THR A 221 -11.27 -9.52 12.21
CA THR A 221 -10.68 -9.37 13.55
C THR A 221 -9.17 -9.58 13.57
N HIS A 222 -8.62 -10.38 12.64
CA HIS A 222 -7.18 -10.57 12.51
C HIS A 222 -6.56 -9.60 11.51
N LEU A 223 -7.26 -9.29 10.41
CA LEU A 223 -6.76 -8.39 9.36
C LEU A 223 -6.64 -6.94 9.84
N HIS A 224 -7.71 -6.38 10.41
CA HIS A 224 -7.79 -4.96 10.74
C HIS A 224 -6.65 -4.50 11.67
N PRO A 225 -6.32 -5.19 12.78
CA PRO A 225 -5.20 -4.77 13.65
C PRO A 225 -3.84 -4.69 12.95
N ARG A 226 -3.60 -5.50 11.92
CA ARG A 226 -2.34 -5.48 11.13
C ARG A 226 -2.29 -4.29 10.19
N LEU A 227 -3.40 -3.99 9.52
CA LEU A 227 -3.53 -2.80 8.67
C LEU A 227 -3.40 -1.52 9.50
N ASP A 228 -4.03 -1.50 10.68
CA ASP A 228 -3.95 -0.40 11.64
C ASP A 228 -2.51 -0.18 12.13
N THR A 229 -1.83 -1.26 12.53
CA THR A 229 -0.42 -1.20 12.95
C THR A 229 0.48 -0.69 11.81
N LEU A 230 0.26 -1.15 10.58
CA LEU A 230 1.05 -0.72 9.43
C LEU A 230 0.81 0.77 9.13
N LEU A 231 -0.45 1.23 9.15
CA LEU A 231 -0.79 2.64 8.99
C LEU A 231 -0.20 3.50 10.11
N MET A 232 -0.23 3.01 11.35
CA MET A 232 0.32 3.66 12.54
C MET A 232 1.82 3.92 12.39
N LEU A 233 2.57 2.92 11.88
CA LEU A 233 3.98 3.09 11.53
C LEU A 233 4.14 4.13 10.40
N LEU A 234 3.41 3.96 9.30
CA LEU A 234 3.59 4.75 8.08
C LEU A 234 3.25 6.24 8.25
N LYS A 235 2.25 6.60 9.07
CA LYS A 235 1.88 8.01 9.30
C LYS A 235 2.98 8.84 9.99
N THR A 236 4.03 8.20 10.51
CA THR A 236 5.18 8.86 11.15
C THR A 236 6.52 8.34 10.66
N CYS A 237 6.53 7.52 9.61
CA CYS A 237 7.73 6.88 9.12
C CYS A 237 8.75 7.93 8.63
N LYS A 238 10.02 7.53 8.64
CA LYS A 238 11.11 8.25 7.98
C LYS A 238 12.05 7.25 7.36
N ALA A 239 12.65 7.64 6.24
CA ALA A 239 13.70 6.91 5.58
C ALA A 239 13.30 5.45 5.29
N ARG A 240 14.19 4.50 5.63
CA ARG A 240 13.99 3.05 5.44
C ARG A 240 12.66 2.53 6.01
N ALA A 241 12.16 3.06 7.11
CA ALA A 241 10.90 2.60 7.69
C ALA A 241 9.68 2.88 6.79
N CYS A 242 9.75 3.89 5.91
CA CYS A 242 8.70 4.20 4.95
C CYS A 242 8.62 3.21 3.78
N THR A 243 9.72 2.51 3.46
CA THR A 243 9.75 1.51 2.38
C THR A 243 9.86 0.08 2.89
N HIS A 244 10.29 -0.12 4.14
CA HIS A 244 10.46 -1.43 4.77
C HIS A 244 9.77 -1.45 6.15
N PRO A 245 8.46 -1.17 6.23
CA PRO A 245 7.76 -1.06 7.51
C PRO A 245 7.74 -2.41 8.25
N TRP A 246 7.70 -3.53 7.54
CA TRP A 246 7.76 -4.86 8.14
C TRP A 246 9.09 -5.15 8.82
N GLU A 247 10.22 -4.65 8.32
CA GLU A 247 11.52 -4.76 9.00
C GLU A 247 11.51 -4.00 10.33
N ALA A 248 10.83 -2.85 10.39
CA ALA A 248 10.71 -2.07 11.61
C ALA A 248 9.76 -2.73 12.64
N LEU A 249 8.70 -3.40 12.18
CA LEU A 249 7.79 -4.18 13.04
C LEU A 249 8.39 -5.52 13.49
N HIS A 250 9.16 -6.17 12.61
CA HIS A 250 9.75 -7.50 12.81
C HIS A 250 11.26 -7.47 12.50
N PRO A 251 12.10 -6.93 13.39
CA PRO A 251 13.53 -6.74 13.13
C PRO A 251 14.33 -8.02 12.92
N ALA A 252 13.76 -9.19 13.29
CA ALA A 252 14.36 -10.50 13.03
C ALA A 252 14.17 -10.98 11.58
N GLY A 253 13.41 -10.25 10.74
CA GLY A 253 13.20 -10.56 9.33
C GLY A 253 12.21 -11.70 9.07
N ASN A 254 11.41 -12.07 10.09
CA ASN A 254 10.43 -13.14 10.03
C ASN A 254 9.13 -12.75 9.30
N VAL A 255 8.88 -11.46 9.08
CA VAL A 255 7.69 -10.96 8.36
C VAL A 255 8.14 -9.92 7.34
N ARG A 256 7.72 -10.09 6.09
CA ARG A 256 8.07 -9.26 4.94
C ARG A 256 6.85 -8.68 4.21
N ASN A 257 5.66 -9.23 4.46
CA ASN A 257 4.41 -8.83 3.84
C ASN A 257 3.22 -9.17 4.75
N LEU A 258 2.03 -8.73 4.35
CA LEU A 258 0.79 -8.98 5.10
C LEU A 258 0.48 -10.48 5.27
N HIS A 259 0.72 -11.32 4.26
CA HIS A 259 0.53 -12.78 4.37
C HIS A 259 1.31 -13.37 5.55
N GLU A 260 2.60 -13.05 5.63
CA GLU A 260 3.44 -13.52 6.72
C GLU A 260 3.02 -12.91 8.07
N ALA A 261 2.52 -11.68 8.07
CA ALA A 261 1.99 -11.00 9.27
C ALA A 261 0.71 -11.66 9.77
N LEU A 262 -0.13 -12.22 8.89
CA LEU A 262 -1.40 -12.88 9.20
C LEU A 262 -1.25 -14.25 9.90
N ARG A 263 -0.03 -14.77 10.08
CA ARG A 263 0.19 -15.97 10.87
C ARG A 263 -0.27 -15.78 12.31
N ALA A 264 -0.93 -16.81 12.84
CA ALA A 264 -1.55 -16.78 14.18
C ALA A 264 -0.55 -16.54 15.32
N GLU A 265 0.74 -16.87 15.13
CA GLU A 265 1.80 -16.59 16.11
C GLU A 265 1.98 -15.08 16.41
N TYR A 266 1.48 -14.20 15.53
CA TYR A 266 1.53 -12.75 15.69
C TYR A 266 0.19 -12.13 16.14
N ASP A 267 -0.85 -12.93 16.38
CA ASP A 267 -2.18 -12.42 16.75
C ASP A 267 -2.11 -11.55 18.01
N ASP A 268 -1.57 -12.08 19.11
CA ASP A 268 -1.44 -11.33 20.37
C ASP A 268 -0.58 -10.07 20.20
N PHE A 269 0.41 -10.09 19.32
CA PHE A 269 1.25 -8.93 19.03
C PHE A 269 0.43 -7.80 18.41
N TYR A 270 -0.27 -8.08 17.30
CA TYR A 270 -1.05 -7.05 16.60
C TYR A 270 -2.35 -6.67 17.34
N GLU A 271 -3.01 -7.62 17.98
CA GLU A 271 -4.34 -7.42 18.57
C GLU A 271 -4.30 -6.78 19.95
N ARG A 272 -3.21 -6.97 20.70
CA ARG A 272 -3.15 -6.58 22.12
C ARG A 272 -2.00 -5.65 22.47
N GLN A 273 -0.87 -5.75 21.76
CA GLN A 273 0.33 -4.97 22.11
C GLN A 273 0.41 -3.66 21.33
N GLN A 274 -0.19 -3.62 20.13
CA GLN A 274 -0.22 -2.41 19.31
C GLN A 274 -1.34 -1.48 19.75
N GLN A 275 -1.03 -0.19 19.67
CA GLN A 275 -2.06 0.84 19.76
C GLN A 275 -2.60 1.14 18.37
N ARG A 276 -3.77 1.78 18.32
CA ARG A 276 -4.46 2.08 17.07
C ARG A 276 -4.35 3.54 16.68
N VAL A 277 -4.45 3.82 15.39
CA VAL A 277 -4.49 5.21 14.89
C VAL A 277 -5.70 5.94 15.47
N GLU A 278 -5.45 7.05 16.16
CA GLU A 278 -6.49 7.88 16.76
C GLU A 278 -6.22 9.37 16.48
N PHE A 279 -7.30 10.13 16.42
CA PHE A 279 -7.22 11.58 16.33
C PHE A 279 -7.90 12.19 17.54
N SER A 280 -7.19 13.06 18.25
CA SER A 280 -7.82 13.84 19.34
C SER A 280 -8.68 14.98 18.80
N ARG A 281 -8.38 15.45 17.58
CA ARG A 281 -9.09 16.52 16.87
C ARG A 281 -8.75 16.54 15.38
N CYS A 282 -9.71 16.99 14.58
CA CYS A 282 -9.51 17.27 13.16
C CYS A 282 -8.75 18.59 12.97
N GLU A 283 -7.48 18.51 12.62
CA GLU A 283 -6.64 19.69 12.37
C GLU A 283 -6.62 20.09 10.91
N LYS A 284 -6.32 21.37 10.66
CA LYS A 284 -6.23 21.94 9.31
C LYS A 284 -4.91 21.66 8.59
N GLY A 285 -4.01 20.91 9.21
CA GLY A 285 -2.68 20.59 8.73
C GLY A 285 -2.08 19.47 9.57
N TYR A 286 -0.83 19.13 9.27
CA TYR A 286 -0.11 18.10 10.02
C TYR A 286 0.33 18.63 11.39
N ILE A 287 -0.45 18.29 12.41
CA ILE A 287 -0.22 18.65 13.82
C ILE A 287 -0.08 17.36 14.60
N ARG A 288 1.17 16.98 14.91
CA ARG A 288 1.49 15.68 15.50
C ARG A 288 0.79 15.42 16.83
N GLU A 289 0.60 16.45 17.64
CA GLU A 289 -0.08 16.32 18.94
C GLU A 289 -1.57 15.98 18.80
N SER A 290 -2.12 16.06 17.58
CA SER A 290 -3.49 15.69 17.27
C SER A 290 -3.62 14.25 16.78
N GLU A 291 -2.53 13.64 16.33
CA GLU A 291 -2.49 12.33 15.70
C GLU A 291 -1.83 11.33 16.63
N GLY A 292 -2.61 10.80 17.56
CA GLY A 292 -2.13 9.82 18.53
C GLY A 292 -2.34 8.38 18.07
N PRO A 293 -1.79 7.43 18.84
CA PRO A 293 -0.48 7.49 19.48
C PRO A 293 0.65 7.72 18.45
N GLU A 294 1.91 7.74 18.89
CA GLU A 294 3.06 7.85 17.99
C GLU A 294 3.92 6.58 18.05
N GLY A 295 4.31 6.07 16.87
CA GLY A 295 5.13 4.88 16.75
C GLY A 295 4.39 3.56 16.99
N VAL A 296 5.17 2.48 16.92
CA VAL A 296 4.72 1.09 17.07
C VAL A 296 5.67 0.34 17.98
N VAL A 297 5.20 -0.76 18.56
CA VAL A 297 6.07 -1.69 19.30
C VAL A 297 6.67 -2.69 18.30
N ALA A 298 7.98 -2.89 18.33
CA ALA A 298 8.62 -3.93 17.52
C ALA A 298 8.46 -5.30 18.19
N TRP A 299 8.19 -6.33 17.40
CA TRP A 299 8.10 -7.72 17.86
C TRP A 299 9.47 -8.21 18.33
N ARG A 300 9.53 -8.82 19.53
CA ARG A 300 10.78 -9.29 20.17
C ARG A 300 10.79 -10.79 20.49
N GLY A 301 9.94 -11.56 19.83
CA GLY A 301 9.67 -12.94 20.22
C GLY A 301 8.43 -13.04 21.11
N VAL A 302 8.06 -14.28 21.41
CA VAL A 302 7.05 -14.58 22.41
C VAL A 302 7.69 -14.32 23.77
N GLU A 303 7.45 -13.16 24.39
CA GLU A 303 7.65 -13.06 25.84
C GLU A 303 6.77 -14.14 26.49
N GLU A 304 7.27 -14.86 27.50
CA GLU A 304 6.49 -15.79 28.33
C GLU A 304 5.37 -15.01 29.06
N VAL A 305 4.34 -14.60 28.33
CA VAL A 305 3.07 -14.20 28.90
C VAL A 305 2.46 -15.52 29.38
N GLY A 306 2.73 -15.81 30.65
CA GLY A 306 2.47 -17.10 31.28
C GLY A 306 1.16 -17.72 30.84
N VAL A 307 1.27 -18.99 30.42
CA VAL A 307 0.18 -19.91 30.14
C VAL A 307 -1.02 -19.62 31.04
N ARG A 308 -2.06 -18.99 30.51
CA ARG A 308 -3.38 -18.96 31.12
C ARG A 308 -4.31 -19.85 30.33
N GLY A 309 -4.48 -21.07 30.85
CA GLY A 309 -5.72 -21.82 30.73
C GLY A 309 -6.03 -22.40 29.36
N GLY A 310 -5.14 -23.25 28.83
CA GLY A 310 -5.59 -24.34 27.97
C GLY A 310 -6.49 -25.27 28.79
N GLY A 311 -7.80 -25.03 28.75
CA GLY A 311 -8.77 -26.06 29.13
C GLY A 311 -8.57 -27.24 28.20
N ARG A 312 -8.32 -28.43 28.75
CA ARG A 312 -8.20 -29.63 27.93
C ARG A 312 -9.60 -29.94 27.37
N TRP A 313 -9.64 -30.52 26.19
CA TRP A 313 -10.89 -30.98 25.56
C TRP A 313 -11.62 -32.04 26.41
N GLU A 314 -10.94 -32.63 27.38
CA GLU A 314 -11.43 -33.57 28.39
C GLU A 314 -12.25 -32.89 29.51
N ASP A 315 -12.11 -31.56 29.69
CA ASP A 315 -12.86 -30.80 30.70
C ASP A 315 -14.23 -30.31 30.17
N LEU A 316 -14.62 -30.71 28.95
CA LEU A 316 -15.87 -30.33 28.28
C LEU A 316 -16.76 -31.53 27.87
N VAL A 317 -16.58 -32.70 28.48
CA VAL A 317 -17.49 -33.87 28.35
C VAL A 317 -17.88 -34.42 29.71
#